data_AF-A0A965PHX6-F1
#
_entry.id   AF-A0A965PHX6-F1
#
_cell.length_a   1.000
_cell.length_b   1.000
_cell.length_c   1.000
_cell.angle_alpha   90.00
_cell.angle_beta   90.00
_cell.angle_gamma   90.00
#
_symmetry.space_group_name_H-M   'P 1'
#
loop_
_entity.id
_entity.type
_entity.pdbx_description
1 polymer ?
#
loop_
_entity_poly.entity_id
_entity_poly.type
_entity_poly.pdbx_seq_one_letter_code
_entity_poly.pdbx_strand_id
1 'polypeptide(L)' 'MVTNKKKFKIPDSLLKQIDECSFGGYILFNFSSKGEPQVFTKFDNQINAMKKTILTIIKKIKINIFLSKF' A
#
# COMPACT_ATOMS: atom_id res chain seq x y z
N MET A 1 39.28 -9.98 -10.08
CA MET A 1 38.60 -8.87 -9.36
C MET A 1 37.31 -9.42 -8.75
N VAL A 2 37.24 -9.55 -7.42
CA VAL A 2 36.02 -9.98 -6.74
C VAL A 2 35.16 -8.73 -6.59
N THR A 3 34.18 -8.54 -7.47
CA THR A 3 33.23 -7.43 -7.32
C THR A 3 32.41 -7.70 -6.06
N ASN A 4 32.69 -6.97 -4.99
CA ASN A 4 31.92 -7.01 -3.74
C ASN A 4 30.53 -6.41 -4.03
N LYS A 5 29.67 -7.18 -4.72
CA LYS A 5 28.31 -6.80 -5.06
C LYS A 5 27.54 -6.75 -3.76
N LYS A 6 27.44 -5.55 -3.14
CA LYS A 6 26.55 -5.29 -2.01
C LYS A 6 25.20 -5.90 -2.36
N LYS A 7 24.71 -6.82 -1.52
CA LYS A 7 23.38 -7.43 -1.67
C LYS A 7 22.39 -6.29 -1.82
N PHE A 8 21.73 -6.19 -2.99
CA PHE A 8 20.70 -5.17 -3.18
C PHE A 8 19.59 -5.46 -2.16
N LYS A 9 19.38 -4.50 -1.27
CA LYS A 9 18.29 -4.49 -0.30
C LYS A 9 17.49 -3.23 -0.57
N ILE A 10 16.17 -3.36 -0.57
CA ILE A 10 15.30 -2.19 -0.60
C ILE A 10 15.58 -1.36 0.67
N PRO A 11 15.87 -0.06 0.55
CA PRO A 11 16.11 0.78 1.71
C PRO A 11 14.86 0.89 2.59
N ASP A 12 15.04 0.86 3.91
CA ASP A 12 13.95 1.00 4.86
C ASP A 12 13.18 2.32 4.69
N SER A 13 13.87 3.39 4.28
CA SER A 13 13.25 4.68 3.96
C SER A 13 12.25 4.59 2.81
N LEU A 14 12.53 3.76 1.79
CA LEU A 14 11.62 3.55 0.68
C LEU A 14 10.41 2.72 1.10
N LEU A 15 10.61 1.68 1.91
CA LEU A 15 9.51 0.91 2.49
C LEU A 15 8.60 1.80 3.35
N LYS A 16 9.18 2.72 4.12
CA LYS A 16 8.43 3.70 4.92
C LYS A 16 7.63 4.68 4.06
N GLN A 17 8.19 5.16 2.95
CA GLN A 17 7.44 6.03 2.03
C GLN A 17 6.28 5.28 1.36
N ILE A 18 6.52 4.02 0.95
CA ILE A 18 5.46 3.17 0.38
C ILE A 18 4.35 2.99 1.41
N ASP A 19 4.70 2.74 2.67
CA ASP A 19 3.76 2.63 3.77
C ASP A 19 2.95 3.93 3.99
N GLU A 20 3.61 5.09 4.09
CA GLU A 20 2.95 6.40 4.26
C GLU A 20 2.02 6.77 3.09
N CYS A 21 2.37 6.35 1.87
CA CYS A 21 1.55 6.56 0.67
C CYS A 21 0.47 5.48 0.47
N SER A 22 0.51 4.38 1.20
CA SER A 22 -0.42 3.26 1.04
C SER A 22 -1.52 3.32 2.09
N PHE A 23 -2.76 3.49 1.64
CA PHE A 23 -3.89 3.46 2.56
C PHE A 23 -4.36 2.03 2.82
N GLY A 24 -4.03 1.46 3.99
CA GLY A 24 -4.46 0.12 4.42
C GLY A 24 -3.46 -1.01 4.16
N GLY A 25 -2.22 -0.67 3.80
CA GLY A 25 -1.14 -1.63 3.56
C GLY A 25 -0.63 -1.72 2.12
N TYR A 26 0.45 -2.46 1.93
CA TYR A 26 1.10 -2.70 0.64
C TYR A 26 1.61 -4.14 0.50
N ILE A 27 1.77 -4.57 -0.75
CA ILE A 27 2.52 -5.75 -1.15
C ILE A 27 3.53 -5.29 -2.19
N LEU A 28 4.82 -5.54 -1.94
CA LEU A 28 5.91 -5.19 -2.85
C LEU A 28 6.67 -6.45 -3.25
N PHE A 29 6.69 -6.73 -4.55
CA PHE A 29 7.44 -7.81 -5.15
C PHE A 29 8.72 -7.25 -5.77
N ASN A 30 9.86 -7.87 -5.49
CA ASN A 30 11.11 -7.55 -6.17
C ASN A 30 12.01 -8.78 -6.26
N PHE A 31 13.14 -8.61 -6.97
CA PHE A 31 14.22 -9.57 -6.99
C PHE A 31 15.44 -8.98 -6.29
N SER A 32 16.19 -9.83 -5.58
CA SER A 32 17.49 -9.47 -5.04
C SER A 32 18.51 -9.30 -6.16
N SER A 33 19.69 -8.78 -5.83
CA SER A 33 20.83 -8.72 -6.78
C SER A 33 21.30 -10.09 -7.29
N LYS A 34 20.78 -11.18 -6.72
CA LYS A 34 21.03 -12.57 -7.15
C LYS A 34 19.87 -13.17 -7.96
N GLY A 35 18.81 -12.40 -8.22
CA GLY A 35 17.60 -12.89 -8.87
C GLY A 35 16.68 -13.69 -7.94
N GLU A 36 16.91 -13.66 -6.62
CA GLU A 36 16.05 -14.35 -5.66
C GLU A 36 14.78 -13.52 -5.45
N PRO A 37 13.58 -14.11 -5.52
CA PRO A 37 12.33 -13.40 -5.30
C PRO A 37 12.21 -12.95 -3.83
N GLN A 38 11.72 -11.74 -3.64
CA GLN A 38 11.50 -11.11 -2.35
C GLN A 38 10.10 -10.49 -2.32
N VAL A 39 9.42 -10.64 -1.18
CA VAL A 39 8.07 -10.11 -0.96
C VAL A 39 8.06 -9.35 0.37
N PHE A 40 7.69 -8.08 0.31
CA PHE A 40 7.46 -7.26 1.49
C PHE A 40 5.96 -6.98 1.59
N THR A 41 5.38 -7.29 2.74
CA THR A 41 3.96 -7.04 3.01
C THR A 41 3.80 -6.26 4.30
N LYS A 42 2.86 -5.33 4.29
CA LYS A 42 2.39 -4.66 5.49
C LYS A 42 0.90 -4.37 5.34
N PHE A 43 0.13 -4.62 6.39
CA PHE A 43 -1.30 -4.34 6.44
C PHE A 43 -1.62 -3.70 7.78
N ASP A 44 -2.23 -2.52 7.77
CA ASP A 44 -2.45 -1.73 9.00
C ASP A 44 -3.55 -2.32 9.90
N ASN A 45 -4.55 -2.92 9.26
CA ASN A 45 -5.62 -3.77 9.78
C ASN A 45 -6.76 -3.74 8.75
N GLN A 46 -7.39 -4.89 8.47
CA GLN A 46 -8.51 -5.04 7.51
C GLN A 46 -9.67 -4.04 7.74
N ILE A 47 -9.77 -3.51 8.96
CA ILE A 47 -10.82 -2.60 9.41
C ILE A 47 -10.69 -1.19 8.79
N ASN A 48 -9.48 -0.67 8.54
CA ASN A 48 -9.31 0.72 8.09
C ASN A 48 -9.57 0.92 6.59
N ALA A 49 -9.14 -0.03 5.75
CA ALA A 49 -9.49 -0.04 4.33
C ALA A 49 -11.00 -0.14 4.13
N MET A 50 -11.66 -1.05 4.87
CA MET A 50 -13.11 -1.22 4.84
C MET A 50 -13.86 0.02 5.34
N LYS A 51 -13.36 0.69 6.40
CA LYS A 51 -13.95 1.93 6.94
C LYS A 51 -13.93 3.08 5.93
N LYS A 52 -12.85 3.27 5.16
CA LYS A 52 -12.79 4.32 4.12
C LYS A 52 -13.74 4.03 2.97
N THR A 53 -13.83 2.77 2.53
CA THR A 53 -14.75 2.37 1.47
C THR A 53 -16.21 2.53 1.90
N ILE A 54 -16.57 2.04 3.08
CA ILE A 54 -17.93 2.17 3.65
C ILE A 54 -18.30 3.65 3.84
N LEU A 55 -17.41 4.46 4.41
CA LEU A 55 -17.66 5.89 4.61
C LEU A 55 -17.82 6.64 3.27
N THR A 56 -17.05 6.26 2.25
CA THR A 56 -17.14 6.86 0.91
C THR A 56 -18.47 6.51 0.24
N ILE A 57 -18.92 5.26 0.36
CA ILE A 57 -20.23 4.81 -0.16
C ILE A 57 -21.38 5.53 0.56
N ILE A 58 -21.35 5.62 1.89
CA ILE A 58 -22.38 6.33 2.68
C ILE A 58 -22.45 7.81 2.29
N LYS A 59 -21.29 8.48 2.14
CA LYS A 59 -21.24 9.87 1.68
C LYS A 59 -21.83 10.03 0.27
N LYS A 60 -21.53 9.10 -0.64
CA LYS A 60 -22.01 9.14 -2.03
C LYS A 60 -23.52 8.90 -2.14
N ILE A 61 -24.07 7.97 -1.37
CA ILE A 61 -25.53 7.73 -1.29
C ILE A 61 -26.25 8.94 -0.70
N LYS A 62 -25.72 9.53 0.39
CA LYS A 62 -26.33 10.69 1.05
C LYS A 62 -26.39 11.92 0.13
N ILE A 63 -25.35 12.15 -0.68
CA ILE A 63 -25.32 13.21 -1.69
C ILE A 63 -26.35 12.95 -2.79
N ASN A 64 -26.43 11.72 -3.32
CA ASN A 64 -27.41 11.39 -4.37
C ASN A 64 -28.86 11.56 -3.92
N ILE A 65 -29.19 11.16 -2.68
CA ILE A 65 -30.54 11.36 -2.11
C ILE A 65 -30.84 12.85 -1.89
N PHE A 66 -29.83 13.64 -1.52
CA PHE A 66 -29.99 15.08 -1.37
C PHE A 66 -30.24 15.77 -2.72
N LEU A 67 -29.49 15.38 -3.76
CA LEU A 67 -29.65 15.91 -5.11
C LEU A 67 -30.96 15.47 -5.77
N SER A 68 -31.50 14.29 -5.46
CA SER A 68 -32.78 13.83 -6.02
C SER A 68 -34.02 14.50 -5.42
N LYS A 69 -33.85 15.37 -4.42
CA LYS A 69 -34.93 16.15 -3.79
C LYS A 69 -35.04 17.57 -4.35
N PHE A 70 -34.18 17.93 -5.31
CA PHE A 70 -34.23 19.17 -6.10
C PHE A 70 -34.37 18.80 -7.58
#